data_AF-A0A2T0AGJ0-F1
#
_entry.id   AF-A0A2T0AGJ0-F1
#
_cell.length_a   1.000
_cell.length_b   1.000
_cell.length_c   1.000
_cell.angle_alpha   90.00
_cell.angle_beta   90.00
_cell.angle_gamma   90.00
#
_symmetry.space_group_name_H-M   'P 1'
#
loop_
_entity.id
_entity.type
_entity.pdbx_description
1 polymer ?
#
loop_
_entity_poly.entity_id
_entity_poly.type
_entity_poly.pdbx_seq_one_letter_code
_entity_poly.pdbx_strand_id
1 'polypeptide(L)'
;MAQEVAQRLGRLPDVGRPARTHRLRDHGLLGGFSRRACGVGVERKHVGSGLGDCRRADLRPLAHFAGWSGVLFVHQGYYRGAVLHFTLAIPSSYPSKAPSVTFESPVFHPLVDPVSGNMRLDWRFPTWRPREDCIWNVLHAMKAAFKRKALDQLREAMCANVEAYHTYREQTALFAHLASQTANLSTSSSTLYASPPSRLEDTQPSPIRFRRLEEEEEKVLKAEVQKLGDAKVVKVKPAADLSA
;
A
#
# COMPACT_ATOMS: atom_id res chain seq x y z
N MET A 1 46.82 34.84 28.86
CA MET A 1 46.06 35.10 27.62
C MET A 1 44.60 34.73 27.88
N ALA A 2 43.98 35.44 28.83
CA ALA A 2 42.75 36.24 28.68
C ALA A 2 41.49 35.36 28.53
N GLN A 3 40.60 35.13 29.51
CA GLN A 3 40.02 35.98 30.56
C GLN A 3 39.45 37.33 30.05
N GLU A 4 38.13 37.46 30.20
CA GLU A 4 37.37 38.70 30.41
C GLU A 4 36.96 39.55 29.19
N VAL A 5 35.67 39.47 28.81
CA VAL A 5 34.80 40.66 28.62
C VAL A 5 33.38 40.30 29.04
N ALA A 6 32.91 41.01 30.07
CA ALA A 6 31.60 40.90 30.68
C ALA A 6 30.53 41.75 29.98
N GLN A 7 29.28 41.27 30.09
CA GLN A 7 28.05 42.00 30.46
C GLN A 7 27.97 43.53 30.24
N ARG A 8 26.87 43.95 29.57
CA ARG A 8 25.98 45.12 29.80
C ARG A 8 25.24 45.34 28.47
N LEU A 9 23.92 45.23 28.31
CA LEU A 9 22.80 46.01 28.87
C LEU A 9 21.53 45.18 28.51
N GLY A 10 20.57 44.90 29.39
CA GLY A 10 19.52 45.83 29.84
C GLY A 10 18.23 45.04 30.13
N ARG A 11 17.50 45.43 31.16
CA ARG A 11 16.30 44.80 31.74
C ARG A 11 15.02 45.03 30.91
N LEU A 12 14.14 44.00 30.87
CA LEU A 12 12.65 43.94 30.98
C LEU A 12 11.77 44.87 30.07
N PRO A 13 10.51 44.51 29.72
CA PRO A 13 9.55 43.79 30.57
C PRO A 13 8.72 42.65 29.95
N ASP A 14 8.16 41.88 30.88
CA ASP A 14 7.05 40.95 30.80
C ASP A 14 5.78 41.59 30.19
N VAL A 15 5.19 40.94 29.19
CA VAL A 15 3.85 41.27 28.67
C VAL A 15 3.11 39.99 28.31
N GLY A 16 2.23 39.57 29.21
CA GLY A 16 0.82 39.33 28.86
C GLY A 16 0.44 37.94 28.30
N ARG A 17 -0.06 37.08 29.19
CA ARG A 17 -1.18 36.17 28.83
C ARG A 17 -2.44 37.00 28.52
N PRO A 18 -3.23 36.57 27.53
CA PRO A 18 -4.65 36.31 27.77
C PRO A 18 -5.07 34.96 27.14
N ALA A 19 -5.67 34.04 27.91
CA ALA A 19 -7.10 33.94 28.21
C ALA A 19 -7.96 33.46 27.03
N ARG A 20 -8.67 32.35 27.30
CA ARG A 20 -9.73 31.75 26.48
C ARG A 20 -10.79 32.77 26.10
N THR A 21 -11.28 32.72 24.87
CA THR A 21 -12.63 33.18 24.52
C THR A 21 -13.35 32.16 23.65
N HIS A 22 -14.65 32.12 23.88
CA HIS A 22 -15.64 31.20 23.34
C HIS A 22 -16.03 31.55 21.90
N ARG A 23 -16.25 30.49 21.11
CA ARG A 23 -17.42 30.22 20.25
C ARG A 23 -17.88 31.34 19.30
N LEU A 24 -17.74 31.08 18.00
CA LEU A 24 -18.77 31.42 17.00
C LEU A 24 -18.94 30.25 16.03
N ARG A 25 -20.19 29.80 15.92
CA ARG A 25 -20.66 28.94 14.84
C ARG A 25 -20.68 29.79 13.58
N ASP A 26 -20.28 29.22 12.45
CA ASP A 26 -21.05 29.41 11.23
C ASP A 26 -20.92 28.23 10.28
N HIS A 27 -22.04 27.97 9.60
CA HIS A 27 -22.32 26.86 8.73
C HIS A 27 -21.41 26.84 7.49
N GLY A 28 -21.05 25.64 7.04
CA GLY A 28 -20.35 25.46 5.77
C GLY A 28 -20.22 23.99 5.40
N LEU A 29 -21.19 23.53 4.61
CA LEU A 29 -21.18 22.28 3.85
C LEU A 29 -19.79 21.92 3.33
N LEU A 30 -19.17 20.86 3.86
CA LEU A 30 -18.17 20.09 3.12
C LEU A 30 -18.40 18.60 3.38
N GLY A 31 -18.70 17.91 2.29
CA GLY A 31 -19.06 16.51 2.23
C GLY A 31 -18.08 15.64 3.02
N GLY A 32 -18.65 14.89 3.97
CA GLY A 32 -18.00 13.74 4.55
C GLY A 32 -17.82 12.66 3.48
N PHE A 33 -16.71 12.70 2.74
CA PHE A 33 -16.22 11.53 2.03
C PHE A 33 -15.73 10.53 3.07
N SER A 34 -16.69 9.75 3.56
CA SER A 34 -16.54 8.68 4.52
C SER A 34 -15.54 7.65 4.00
N ARG A 35 -14.45 7.47 4.77
CA ARG A 35 -13.58 6.28 4.84
C ARG A 35 -13.34 5.53 3.52
N ARG A 36 -12.52 6.08 2.61
CA ARG A 36 -11.89 5.23 1.57
C ARG A 36 -10.82 4.34 2.21
N ALA A 37 -11.20 3.12 2.55
CA ALA A 37 -10.29 2.05 2.91
C ALA A 37 -9.26 1.87 1.78
N CYS A 38 -7.97 1.69 2.10
CA CYS A 38 -6.97 1.28 1.10
C CYS A 38 -7.51 0.09 0.30
N GLY A 39 -7.65 0.24 -1.02
CA GLY A 39 -8.07 -0.85 -1.90
C GLY A 39 -6.90 -1.79 -2.16
N VAL A 40 -7.16 -3.09 -2.18
CA VAL A 40 -6.23 -4.07 -2.74
C VAL A 40 -6.93 -4.66 -3.96
N GLY A 41 -6.41 -4.36 -5.15
CA GLY A 41 -6.84 -5.02 -6.38
C GLY A 41 -5.97 -6.25 -6.59
N VAL A 42 -6.58 -7.43 -6.76
CA VAL A 42 -5.85 -8.68 -6.99
C VAL A 42 -6.45 -9.36 -8.20
N GLU A 43 -5.60 -9.76 -9.15
CA GLU A 43 -5.99 -10.52 -10.32
C GLU A 43 -5.31 -11.90 -10.30
N ARG A 44 -6.09 -12.94 -10.58
CA ARG A 44 -5.65 -14.35 -10.54
C ARG A 44 -5.22 -14.79 -11.93
N LYS A 45 -3.97 -15.20 -12.09
CA LYS A 45 -3.49 -15.88 -13.30
C LYS A 45 -3.49 -17.41 -13.07
N HIS A 46 -4.00 -18.16 -14.04
CA HIS A 46 -3.73 -19.59 -14.19
C HIS A 46 -2.61 -19.71 -15.22
N VAL A 47 -1.49 -20.36 -14.87
CA VAL A 47 -0.35 -20.53 -15.79
C VAL A 47 -0.40 -21.94 -16.37
N GLY A 48 -0.89 -22.06 -17.61
CA GLY A 48 -0.84 -23.25 -18.47
C GLY A 48 -1.84 -23.07 -19.61
N SER A 49 -1.52 -23.26 -20.90
CA SER A 49 -0.29 -23.58 -21.62
C SER A 49 -0.54 -23.15 -23.08
N GLY A 50 0.42 -22.47 -23.71
CA GLY A 50 0.40 -22.28 -25.16
C GLY A 50 0.65 -23.61 -25.85
N LEU A 51 -0.28 -24.02 -26.69
CA LEU A 51 -0.14 -25.18 -27.57
C LEU A 51 0.78 -24.77 -28.73
N GLY A 52 1.99 -25.33 -28.77
CA GLY A 52 2.96 -25.12 -29.84
C GLY A 52 3.86 -26.33 -29.95
N ASP A 53 3.58 -27.15 -30.95
CA ASP A 53 4.26 -28.40 -31.32
C ASP A 53 5.78 -28.20 -31.52
N CYS A 54 6.60 -28.97 -30.82
CA CYS A 54 7.94 -29.34 -31.28
C CYS A 54 8.48 -30.59 -30.55
N ARG A 55 9.06 -31.47 -31.35
CA ARG A 55 9.50 -32.83 -31.02
C ARG A 55 10.66 -32.82 -30.02
N ARG A 56 10.61 -33.80 -29.10
CA ARG A 56 11.76 -34.45 -28.44
C ARG A 56 12.49 -33.63 -27.35
N ALA A 57 12.43 -34.18 -26.14
CA ALA A 57 13.38 -34.04 -25.04
C ALA A 57 13.61 -32.62 -24.48
N ASP A 58 12.69 -32.15 -23.65
CA ASP A 58 13.09 -31.46 -22.43
C ASP A 58 12.03 -31.72 -21.36
N LEU A 59 12.34 -32.57 -20.37
CA LEU A 59 11.54 -32.71 -19.15
C LEU A 59 11.84 -31.49 -18.27
N ARG A 60 11.47 -30.29 -18.73
CA ARG A 60 11.36 -29.13 -17.84
C ARG A 60 10.02 -29.26 -17.11
N PRO A 61 9.98 -29.26 -15.77
CA PRO A 61 8.73 -29.18 -15.04
C PRO A 61 7.98 -27.92 -15.48
N LEU A 62 6.95 -28.08 -16.30
CA LEU A 62 6.08 -27.01 -16.76
C LEU A 62 5.35 -26.42 -15.54
N ALA A 63 5.64 -25.15 -15.23
CA ALA A 63 4.85 -24.23 -14.41
C ALA A 63 4.37 -24.74 -13.03
N HIS A 64 5.21 -24.59 -12.00
CA HIS A 64 4.88 -24.93 -10.61
C HIS A 64 4.65 -23.73 -9.66
N PHE A 65 4.26 -22.57 -10.16
CA PHE A 65 3.83 -21.45 -9.30
C PHE A 65 2.57 -20.78 -9.85
N ALA A 66 1.48 -20.90 -9.11
CA ALA A 66 0.31 -20.06 -9.31
C ALA A 66 0.61 -18.70 -8.65
N GLY A 67 1.14 -17.76 -9.44
CA GLY A 67 1.38 -16.38 -9.01
C GLY A 67 0.13 -15.52 -9.17
N TRP A 68 -0.22 -14.73 -8.16
CA TRP A 68 -1.24 -13.68 -8.29
C TRP A 68 -0.54 -12.32 -8.37
N SER A 69 -0.91 -11.52 -9.34
CA SER A 69 -0.43 -10.13 -9.43
C SER A 69 -1.49 -9.20 -8.85
N GLY A 70 -1.04 -8.19 -8.12
CA GLY A 70 -1.93 -7.25 -7.47
C GLY A 70 -1.33 -5.87 -7.32
N VAL A 71 -2.20 -4.91 -7.02
CA VAL A 71 -1.85 -3.53 -6.78
C VAL A 71 -2.41 -3.08 -5.44
N LEU A 72 -1.54 -2.54 -4.59
CA LEU A 72 -1.87 -1.97 -3.30
C LEU A 72 -1.93 -0.44 -3.41
N PHE A 73 -3.10 0.13 -3.15
CA PHE A 73 -3.30 1.57 -3.08
C PHE A 73 -3.26 2.04 -1.64
N VAL A 74 -2.27 2.85 -1.28
CA VAL A 74 -2.14 3.37 0.09
C VAL A 74 -2.67 4.81 0.15
N HIS A 75 -3.75 5.03 0.90
CA HIS A 75 -4.39 6.35 0.98
C HIS A 75 -4.01 7.18 2.22
N GLN A 76 -3.41 6.56 3.24
CA GLN A 76 -3.16 7.18 4.55
C GLN A 76 -1.80 6.75 5.11
N GLY A 77 -1.23 7.57 5.98
CA GLY A 77 0.06 7.32 6.63
C GLY A 77 1.25 7.86 5.82
N TYR A 78 2.45 7.36 6.13
CA TYR A 78 3.71 7.81 5.53
C TYR A 78 3.82 7.52 4.03
N TYR A 79 3.11 6.50 3.55
CA TYR A 79 3.09 6.08 2.14
C TYR A 79 1.83 6.56 1.41
N ARG A 80 1.22 7.66 1.87
CA ARG A 80 0.00 8.19 1.25
C ARG A 80 0.24 8.51 -0.23
N GLY A 81 -0.64 7.99 -1.09
CA GLY A 81 -0.56 8.15 -2.53
C GLY A 81 0.22 7.04 -3.24
N ALA A 82 0.83 6.10 -2.50
CA ALA A 82 1.61 5.03 -3.12
C ALA A 82 0.72 4.03 -3.90
N VAL A 83 1.23 3.60 -5.05
CA VAL A 83 0.66 2.58 -5.92
C VAL A 83 1.69 1.47 -6.06
N LEU A 84 1.54 0.40 -5.26
CA LEU A 84 2.57 -0.63 -5.13
C LEU A 84 2.15 -1.91 -5.84
N HIS A 85 2.86 -2.27 -6.90
CA HIS A 85 2.72 -3.56 -7.57
C HIS A 85 3.37 -4.67 -6.76
N PHE A 86 2.64 -5.75 -6.57
CA PHE A 86 3.15 -6.93 -5.89
C PHE A 86 2.74 -8.21 -6.62
N THR A 87 3.59 -9.22 -6.49
CA THR A 87 3.32 -10.57 -6.91
C THR A 87 3.29 -11.48 -5.67
N LEU A 88 2.20 -12.23 -5.53
CA LEU A 88 2.00 -13.22 -4.49
C LEU A 88 2.26 -14.61 -5.10
N ALA A 89 3.35 -15.25 -4.71
CA ALA A 89 3.68 -16.59 -5.18
C ALA A 89 3.06 -17.65 -4.27
N ILE A 90 2.14 -18.44 -4.81
CA ILE A 90 1.50 -19.55 -4.08
C ILE A 90 2.32 -20.81 -4.30
N PRO A 91 2.92 -21.39 -3.23
CA PRO A 91 3.66 -22.63 -3.36
C PRO A 91 2.71 -23.80 -3.70
N SER A 92 3.21 -24.80 -4.41
CA SER A 92 2.47 -26.05 -4.71
C SER A 92 2.03 -26.82 -3.45
N SER A 93 2.68 -26.56 -2.32
CA SER A 93 2.38 -27.13 -1.00
C SER A 93 1.38 -26.29 -0.18
N TYR A 94 0.78 -25.23 -0.74
CA TYR A 94 -0.27 -24.47 -0.05
C TYR A 94 -1.48 -25.38 0.23
N PRO A 95 -2.07 -25.35 1.45
CA PRO A 95 -1.89 -24.38 2.54
C PRO A 95 -0.86 -24.79 3.61
N SER A 96 -0.03 -25.82 3.40
CA SER A 96 0.97 -26.24 4.39
C SER A 96 2.10 -25.21 4.58
N LYS A 97 2.43 -24.45 3.53
CA LYS A 97 3.39 -23.33 3.57
C LYS A 97 2.70 -22.01 3.23
N ALA A 98 3.20 -20.93 3.84
CA ALA A 98 2.75 -19.57 3.55
C ALA A 98 3.09 -19.16 2.10
N PRO A 99 2.24 -18.36 1.44
CA PRO A 99 2.62 -17.71 0.19
C PRO A 99 3.66 -16.62 0.48
N SER A 100 4.53 -16.33 -0.50
CA SER A 100 5.45 -15.19 -0.43
C SER A 100 4.89 -13.98 -1.17
N VAL A 101 5.23 -12.79 -0.68
CA VAL A 101 4.82 -11.51 -1.27
C VAL A 101 6.07 -10.75 -1.68
N THR A 102 6.17 -10.41 -2.96
CA THR A 102 7.28 -9.65 -3.51
C THR A 102 6.76 -8.38 -4.16
N PHE A 103 7.32 -7.23 -3.79
CA PHE A 103 7.04 -5.96 -4.45
C PHE A 103 7.91 -5.80 -5.70
N GLU A 104 7.29 -5.38 -6.79
CA GLU A 104 7.97 -5.11 -8.06
C GLU A 104 8.67 -3.74 -8.03
N SER A 105 8.01 -2.74 -7.46
CA SER A 105 8.56 -1.42 -7.20
C SER A 105 9.47 -1.43 -5.96
N PRO A 106 10.59 -0.69 -5.94
CA PRO A 106 11.41 -0.55 -4.74
C PRO A 106 10.64 0.21 -3.65
N VAL A 107 10.55 -0.36 -2.45
CA VAL A 107 9.83 0.23 -1.31
C VAL A 107 10.75 0.35 -0.11
N PHE A 108 10.95 1.58 0.39
CA PHE A 108 11.65 1.79 1.65
C PHE A 108 10.72 1.48 2.82
N HIS A 109 10.74 0.25 3.34
CA HIS A 109 9.86 -0.20 4.44
C HIS A 109 10.56 -1.22 5.36
N PRO A 110 10.39 -1.19 6.70
CA PRO A 110 11.12 -2.08 7.62
C PRO A 110 10.93 -3.58 7.34
N LEU A 111 9.74 -3.98 6.89
CA LEU A 111 9.42 -5.38 6.57
C LEU A 111 9.77 -5.82 5.13
N VAL A 112 10.20 -4.90 4.27
CA VAL A 112 10.49 -5.20 2.86
C VAL A 112 12.00 -5.20 2.67
N ASP A 113 12.54 -6.27 2.10
CA ASP A 113 13.94 -6.31 1.72
C ASP A 113 14.18 -5.35 0.54
N PRO A 114 15.10 -4.36 0.65
CA PRO A 114 15.38 -3.43 -0.44
C PRO A 114 15.93 -4.13 -1.70
N VAL A 115 16.63 -5.26 -1.55
CA VAL A 115 17.26 -5.97 -2.68
C VAL A 115 16.27 -6.89 -3.37
N SER A 116 15.67 -7.86 -2.65
CA SER A 116 14.74 -8.80 -3.28
C SER A 116 13.33 -8.24 -3.49
N GLY A 117 12.92 -7.23 -2.72
CA GLY A 117 11.53 -6.76 -2.66
C GLY A 117 10.60 -7.71 -1.88
N ASN A 118 11.12 -8.77 -1.28
CA ASN A 118 10.33 -9.72 -0.51
C ASN A 118 9.89 -9.10 0.83
N MET A 119 8.62 -9.28 1.16
CA MET A 119 8.04 -8.81 2.41
C MET A 119 8.02 -9.91 3.47
N ARG A 120 8.65 -9.65 4.62
CA ARG A 120 8.56 -10.54 5.79
C ARG A 120 7.17 -10.54 6.39
N LEU A 121 6.63 -11.74 6.60
CA LEU A 121 5.30 -11.97 7.18
C LEU A 121 5.36 -12.37 8.66
N ASP A 122 6.56 -12.65 9.18
CA ASP A 122 6.82 -13.20 10.52
C ASP A 122 6.24 -12.35 11.66
N TRP A 123 6.17 -11.02 11.48
CA TRP A 123 5.59 -10.10 12.46
C TRP A 123 4.11 -10.37 12.74
N ARG A 124 3.38 -10.90 11.75
CA ARG A 124 1.96 -11.25 11.86
C ARG A 124 1.72 -12.76 11.95
N PHE A 125 2.58 -13.53 11.32
CA PHE A 125 2.54 -15.00 11.26
C PHE A 125 3.88 -15.59 11.71
N PRO A 126 4.23 -15.54 13.01
CA PRO A 126 5.46 -16.14 13.52
C PRO A 126 5.54 -17.64 13.23
N THR A 127 4.39 -18.30 13.19
CA THR A 127 4.22 -19.67 12.73
C THR A 127 3.00 -19.71 11.83
N TRP A 128 3.19 -20.18 10.60
CA TRP A 128 2.09 -20.36 9.65
C TRP A 128 1.20 -21.51 10.12
N ARG A 129 -0.10 -21.26 10.29
CA ARG A 129 -1.05 -22.27 10.75
C ARG A 129 -2.00 -22.63 9.60
N PRO A 130 -1.79 -23.78 8.92
CA PRO A 130 -2.68 -24.24 7.87
C PRO A 130 -4.12 -24.34 8.40
N ARG A 131 -5.11 -23.95 7.58
CA ARG A 131 -6.55 -23.88 7.88
C ARG A 131 -7.03 -22.65 8.67
N GLU A 132 -6.15 -21.99 9.44
CA GLU A 132 -6.46 -20.70 10.07
C GLU A 132 -5.94 -19.53 9.23
N ASP A 133 -4.71 -19.67 8.74
CA ASP A 133 -4.05 -18.66 7.93
C ASP A 133 -4.32 -18.90 6.44
N CYS A 134 -4.92 -17.89 5.81
CA CYS A 134 -5.28 -17.90 4.39
C CYS A 134 -4.62 -16.74 3.65
N ILE A 135 -4.57 -16.81 2.32
CA ILE A 135 -4.09 -15.72 1.45
C ILE A 135 -4.77 -14.38 1.80
N TRP A 136 -6.06 -14.40 2.13
CA TRP A 136 -6.79 -13.21 2.59
C TRP A 136 -6.15 -12.56 3.85
N ASN A 137 -5.74 -13.37 4.83
CA ASN A 137 -5.06 -12.88 6.02
C ASN A 137 -3.71 -12.25 5.66
N VAL A 138 -2.99 -12.81 4.67
CA VAL A 138 -1.73 -12.25 4.16
C VAL A 138 -1.97 -10.89 3.50
N LEU A 139 -2.98 -10.75 2.65
CA LEU A 139 -3.33 -9.47 2.03
C LEU A 139 -3.72 -8.41 3.08
N HIS A 140 -4.45 -8.82 4.12
CA HIS A 140 -4.76 -7.97 5.25
C HIS A 140 -3.54 -7.55 6.05
N ALA A 141 -2.61 -8.48 6.31
CA ALA A 141 -1.35 -8.21 6.99
C ALA A 141 -0.50 -7.22 6.17
N MET A 142 -0.37 -7.46 4.86
CA MET A 142 0.32 -6.57 3.94
C MET A 142 -0.25 -5.15 4.01
N LYS A 143 -1.57 -4.99 3.90
CA LYS A 143 -2.22 -3.67 4.04
C LYS A 143 -2.03 -3.06 5.43
N ALA A 144 -1.96 -3.87 6.49
CA ALA A 144 -1.77 -3.40 7.84
C ALA A 144 -0.33 -2.91 8.09
N ALA A 145 0.67 -3.51 7.45
CA ALA A 145 2.09 -3.16 7.61
C ALA A 145 2.38 -1.67 7.32
N PHE A 146 1.74 -1.09 6.31
CA PHE A 146 1.91 0.31 5.94
C PHE A 146 1.23 1.31 6.91
N LYS A 147 0.50 0.81 7.92
CA LYS A 147 -0.15 1.66 8.91
C LYS A 147 0.77 1.90 10.09
N ARG A 148 0.71 3.12 10.63
CA ARG A 148 1.45 3.52 11.84
C ARG A 148 1.33 2.50 12.98
N LYS A 149 0.12 1.98 13.26
CA LYS A 149 -0.08 0.99 14.34
C LYS A 149 0.79 -0.26 14.18
N ALA A 150 0.99 -0.74 12.96
CA ALA A 150 1.85 -1.89 12.71
C ALA A 150 3.32 -1.51 12.88
N LEU A 151 3.75 -0.38 12.30
CA LEU A 151 5.12 0.14 12.43
C LEU A 151 5.53 0.34 13.89
N ASP A 152 4.65 0.91 14.71
CA ASP A 152 4.87 1.13 16.15
C ASP A 152 5.14 -0.18 16.90
N GLN A 153 4.55 -1.30 16.47
CA GLN A 153 4.65 -2.63 17.10
C GLN A 153 5.82 -3.48 16.58
N LEU A 154 6.53 -3.04 15.54
CA LEU A 154 7.64 -3.80 14.98
C LEU A 154 8.80 -3.89 15.96
N ARG A 155 9.44 -5.06 15.97
CA ARG A 155 10.73 -5.31 16.62
C ARG A 155 11.79 -5.51 15.57
N GLU A 156 13.02 -5.13 15.89
CA GLU A 156 14.17 -5.21 14.99
C GLU A 156 14.35 -6.61 14.38
N ALA A 157 14.24 -7.67 15.20
CA ALA A 157 14.39 -9.06 14.76
C ALA A 157 13.40 -9.51 13.66
N MET A 158 12.26 -8.81 13.52
CA MET A 158 11.22 -9.13 12.53
C MET A 158 11.40 -8.34 11.23
N CYS A 159 12.31 -7.36 11.20
CA CYS A 159 12.51 -6.47 10.07
C CYS A 159 13.41 -7.13 9.02
N ALA A 160 13.12 -6.86 7.75
CA ALA A 160 13.97 -7.24 6.61
C ALA A 160 14.98 -6.13 6.31
N ASN A 161 14.54 -4.88 6.45
CA ASN A 161 15.36 -3.69 6.30
C ASN A 161 15.57 -3.05 7.68
N VAL A 162 16.74 -3.32 8.26
CA VAL A 162 17.13 -2.81 9.58
C VAL A 162 17.34 -1.30 9.53
N GLU A 163 17.86 -0.75 8.42
CA GLU A 163 18.05 0.69 8.24
C GLU A 163 16.72 1.45 8.28
N ALA A 164 15.69 0.94 7.58
CA ALA A 164 14.36 1.54 7.62
C ALA A 164 13.74 1.47 9.02
N TYR A 165 14.03 0.42 9.79
CA TYR A 165 13.60 0.29 11.18
C TYR A 165 14.26 1.35 12.10
N HIS A 166 15.59 1.49 12.05
CA HIS A 166 16.30 2.51 12.84
C HIS A 166 15.88 3.92 12.44
N THR A 167 15.81 4.19 11.13
CA THR A 167 15.36 5.50 10.63
C THR A 167 13.97 5.85 11.15
N TYR A 168 13.07 4.87 11.23
CA TYR A 168 11.74 5.09 11.81
C TYR A 168 11.78 5.44 13.31
N ARG A 169 12.59 4.71 14.09
CA ARG A 169 12.69 4.86 15.55
C ARG A 169 13.45 6.11 15.98
N GLU A 170 14.51 6.44 15.29
CA GLU A 170 15.44 7.51 15.66
C GLU A 170 15.12 8.82 14.91
N GLN A 171 14.73 8.73 13.64
CA GLN A 171 14.60 9.88 12.73
C GLN A 171 13.27 9.83 11.95
N THR A 172 12.15 9.88 12.67
CA THR A 172 10.81 9.73 12.07
C THR A 172 10.53 10.72 10.93
N ALA A 173 11.09 11.95 10.99
CA ALA A 173 10.95 12.93 9.91
C ALA A 173 11.66 12.50 8.62
N LEU A 174 12.87 11.95 8.72
CA LEU A 174 13.61 11.40 7.59
C LEU A 174 12.88 10.18 7.00
N PHE A 175 12.40 9.28 7.87
CA PHE A 175 11.59 8.14 7.45
C PHE A 175 10.35 8.58 6.66
N ALA A 176 9.63 9.59 7.16
CA ALA A 176 8.46 10.14 6.48
C ALA A 176 8.80 10.69 5.09
N HIS A 177 9.95 11.35 4.96
CA HIS A 177 10.43 11.85 3.68
C HIS A 177 10.75 10.71 2.69
N LEU A 178 11.52 9.70 3.11
CA LEU A 178 11.89 8.54 2.28
C LEU A 178 10.66 7.70 1.87
N ALA A 179 9.70 7.53 2.79
CA ALA A 179 8.42 6.87 2.51
C ALA A 179 7.58 7.66 1.48
N SER A 180 7.59 9.00 1.58
CA SER A 180 6.91 9.88 0.62
C SER A 180 7.60 9.85 -0.75
N GLN A 181 8.94 9.81 -0.79
CA GLN A 181 9.69 9.65 -2.03
C GLN A 181 9.36 8.32 -2.71
N THR A 182 9.28 7.23 -1.93
CA THR A 182 8.82 5.92 -2.41
C THR A 182 7.44 6.02 -3.05
N ALA A 183 6.49 6.70 -2.40
CA ALA A 183 5.15 6.91 -2.94
C ALA A 183 5.18 7.68 -4.27
N ASN A 184 5.94 8.78 -4.34
CA ASN A 184 6.05 9.59 -5.55
C ASN A 184 6.64 8.80 -6.72
N LEU A 185 7.73 8.04 -6.47
CA LEU A 185 8.35 7.19 -7.48
C LEU A 185 7.39 6.10 -7.98
N SER A 186 6.58 5.52 -7.09
CA SER A 186 5.59 4.51 -7.47
C SER A 186 4.50 5.06 -8.41
N THR A 187 4.19 6.35 -8.30
CA THR A 187 3.21 7.03 -9.16
C THR A 187 3.79 7.68 -10.40
N SER A 188 5.12 7.73 -10.54
CA SER A 188 5.79 8.33 -11.69
C SER A 188 5.39 7.62 -12.98
N SER A 189 5.19 8.38 -14.06
CA SER A 189 4.79 7.86 -15.37
C SER A 189 5.70 6.73 -15.88
N SER A 190 7.00 6.81 -15.58
CA SER A 190 8.01 5.81 -15.94
C SER A 190 7.91 4.50 -15.16
N THR A 191 7.19 4.46 -14.05
CA THR A 191 6.99 3.26 -13.23
C THR A 191 5.55 2.74 -13.35
N LEU A 192 4.59 3.65 -13.47
CA LEU A 192 3.17 3.35 -13.51
C LEU A 192 2.71 2.88 -14.91
N TYR A 193 3.25 3.46 -15.99
CA TYR A 193 2.88 3.12 -17.38
C TYR A 193 3.91 2.24 -18.11
N ALA A 194 5.13 2.17 -17.58
CA ALA A 194 6.15 1.30 -18.15
C ALA A 194 5.77 -0.17 -17.97
N SER A 195 6.20 -0.99 -18.91
CA SER A 195 6.23 -2.43 -18.68
C SER A 195 7.10 -2.68 -17.44
N PRO A 196 6.66 -3.50 -16.47
CA PRO A 196 7.44 -3.73 -15.26
C PRO A 196 8.83 -4.18 -15.67
N PRO A 197 9.91 -3.60 -15.12
CA PRO A 197 11.24 -4.14 -15.34
C PRO A 197 11.20 -5.55 -14.77
N SER A 198 11.31 -6.55 -15.64
CA SER A 198 11.37 -7.95 -15.27
C SER A 198 12.57 -8.14 -14.34
N ARG A 199 12.37 -8.02 -13.01
CA ARG A 199 13.41 -8.32 -12.01
C ARG A 199 13.81 -9.80 -12.06
N LEU A 200 13.00 -10.61 -12.76
CA LEU A 200 13.22 -11.98 -13.18
C LEU A 200 12.89 -12.05 -14.68
N GLU A 201 13.88 -12.38 -15.52
CA GLU A 201 13.79 -12.41 -16.99
C GLU A 201 12.62 -13.26 -17.55
N ASP A 202 12.02 -14.13 -16.73
CA ASP A 202 10.94 -15.06 -17.12
C ASP A 202 9.51 -14.63 -16.76
N THR A 203 9.31 -13.45 -16.16
CA THR A 203 7.96 -13.04 -15.72
C THR A 203 7.26 -12.25 -16.81
N GLN A 204 6.25 -12.86 -17.44
CA GLN A 204 5.31 -12.19 -18.34
C GLN A 204 4.78 -10.88 -17.72
N PRO A 205 4.53 -9.83 -18.53
CA PRO A 205 4.15 -8.52 -18.01
C PRO A 205 2.94 -8.59 -17.07
N SER A 206 2.99 -7.84 -15.97
CA SER A 206 1.92 -7.77 -14.97
C SER A 206 0.59 -7.45 -15.66
N PRO A 207 -0.47 -8.26 -15.46
CA PRO A 207 -1.74 -8.11 -16.18
C PRO A 207 -2.45 -6.80 -15.84
N ILE A 208 -2.26 -6.32 -14.61
CA ILE A 208 -2.79 -5.04 -14.16
C ILE A 208 -1.84 -3.94 -14.65
N ARG A 209 -2.16 -3.39 -15.83
CA ARG A 209 -1.41 -2.28 -16.43
C ARG A 209 -2.22 -1.01 -16.36
N PHE A 210 -1.60 0.04 -15.83
CA PHE A 210 -2.17 1.38 -15.95
C PHE A 210 -1.87 1.94 -17.32
N ARG A 211 -2.83 2.67 -17.87
CA ARG A 211 -2.69 3.44 -19.11
C ARG A 211 -3.10 4.87 -18.82
N ARG A 212 -2.42 5.82 -19.46
CA ARG A 212 -2.81 7.23 -19.41
C ARG A 212 -4.19 7.38 -20.08
N LEU A 213 -5.11 8.00 -19.35
CA LEU A 213 -6.45 8.29 -19.83
C LEU A 213 -6.45 9.67 -20.48
N GLU A 214 -7.08 9.81 -21.63
CA GLU A 214 -7.26 11.12 -22.27
C GLU A 214 -8.46 11.86 -21.66
N GLU A 215 -8.45 13.20 -21.70
CA GLU A 215 -9.42 14.05 -20.99
C GLU A 215 -10.89 13.79 -21.40
N GLU A 216 -11.11 13.44 -22.67
CA GLU A 216 -12.44 13.11 -23.19
C GLU A 216 -12.90 11.71 -22.76
N GLU A 217 -11.97 10.75 -22.65
CA GLU A 217 -12.28 9.40 -22.15
C GLU A 217 -12.65 9.44 -20.65
N GLU A 218 -12.01 10.32 -19.87
CA GLU A 218 -12.31 10.50 -18.45
C GLU A 218 -13.77 10.94 -18.21
N LYS A 219 -14.26 11.90 -19.00
CA LYS A 219 -15.65 12.37 -18.92
C LYS A 219 -16.64 11.25 -19.20
N VAL A 220 -16.37 10.46 -20.25
CA VAL A 220 -17.22 9.33 -20.65
C VAL A 220 -17.26 8.26 -19.56
N LEU A 221 -16.09 7.84 -19.06
CA LEU A 221 -16.01 6.81 -18.02
C LEU A 221 -16.65 7.26 -16.70
N LYS A 222 -16.50 8.53 -16.31
CA LYS A 222 -17.17 9.09 -15.13
C LYS A 222 -18.70 9.05 -15.27
N ALA A 223 -19.22 9.44 -16.43
CA ALA A 223 -20.65 9.38 -16.71
C ALA A 223 -21.18 7.94 -16.65
N GLU A 224 -20.43 6.98 -17.19
CA GLU A 224 -20.83 5.57 -17.16
C GLU A 224 -20.78 4.98 -15.73
N VAL A 225 -19.73 5.28 -14.96
CA VAL A 225 -19.65 4.85 -13.55
C VAL A 225 -20.79 5.43 -12.72
N GLN A 226 -21.17 6.70 -12.96
CA GLN A 226 -22.30 7.33 -12.30
C GLN A 226 -23.61 6.62 -12.63
N LYS A 227 -23.86 6.36 -13.92
CA LYS A 227 -25.04 5.62 -14.39
C LYS A 227 -25.13 4.23 -13.78
N LEU A 228 -24.02 3.50 -13.72
CA LEU A 228 -23.94 2.18 -13.07
C LEU A 228 -24.18 2.25 -11.55
N GLY A 229 -23.72 3.33 -10.91
CA GLY A 229 -23.99 3.61 -9.50
C GLY A 229 -25.48 3.79 -9.24
N ASP A 230 -26.13 4.64 -10.03
CA ASP A 230 -27.56 4.95 -9.92
C ASP A 230 -28.44 3.72 -10.22
N ALA A 231 -28.04 2.89 -11.19
CA ALA A 231 -28.72 1.64 -11.52
C ALA A 231 -28.63 0.57 -10.40
N LYS A 232 -27.59 0.61 -9.56
CA LYS A 232 -27.40 -0.32 -8.43
C LYS A 232 -28.06 0.15 -7.13
N VAL A 233 -28.63 1.35 -7.07
CA VAL A 233 -29.42 1.78 -5.92
C VAL A 233 -30.75 1.03 -5.92
N VAL A 234 -30.82 -0.07 -5.16
CA VAL A 234 -32.06 -0.78 -4.88
C VAL A 234 -33.01 0.19 -4.16
N LYS A 235 -34.07 0.63 -4.84
CA LYS A 235 -35.14 1.41 -4.23
C LYS A 235 -35.80 0.55 -3.14
N VAL A 236 -35.48 0.82 -1.87
CA VAL A 236 -36.21 0.28 -0.74
C VAL A 236 -37.64 0.79 -0.85
N LYS A 237 -38.59 -0.12 -1.06
CA LYS A 237 -40.02 0.20 -1.16
C LYS A 237 -40.46 0.78 0.20
N PRO A 238 -41.05 1.99 0.25
CA PRO A 238 -41.51 2.53 1.52
C PRO A 238 -42.63 1.63 2.08
N ALA A 239 -42.54 1.32 3.37
CA ALA A 239 -43.57 0.57 4.09
C ALA A 239 -44.87 1.38 4.06
N ALA A 240 -45.84 0.91 3.29
CA ALA A 240 -47.19 1.45 3.33
C ALA A 240 -47.85 1.06 4.66
N ASP A 241 -48.59 2.03 5.20
CA ASP A 241 -49.35 2.01 6.45
C ASP A 241 -50.01 0.67 6.78
N LEU A 242 -49.71 0.16 7.98
CA LEU A 242 -50.61 -0.69 8.75
C LEU A 242 -51.34 0.21 9.76
N SER A 243 -52.39 0.88 9.30
CA SER A 243 -53.48 1.34 10.17
C SER A 243 -54.81 1.02 9.52
N ALA A 244 -55.38 -0.13 9.91
CA ALA A 244 -56.78 -0.48 9.80
C ALA A 244 -57.12 -1.38 10.99
#